data_AF-A0A495SV85-F1
#
_entry.id   AF-A0A495SV85-F1
#
_cell.length_a   1.000
_cell.length_b   1.000
_cell.length_c   1.000
_cell.angle_alpha   90.00
_cell.angle_beta   90.00
_cell.angle_gamma   90.00
#
_symmetry.space_group_name_H-M   'P 1'
#
loop_
_entity.id
_entity.type
_entity.pdbx_description
1 polymer ?
#
loop_
_entity_poly.entity_id
_entity_poly.type
_entity_poly.pdbx_seq_one_letter_code
_entity_poly.pdbx_strand_id
1 'polypeptide(L)'
;MARRALRKPLTTRKLGPRVAAGGVPCGEISRVPARNDILPALALIEQETVCAESAGDAVLIYMDMRYIMLIDTSIGKGRLGILGGMGSEATACFVRTLAQRSPATVDQDHIPFVLLSCPEIPDRSTAIEAGDAGVQTIIRTRLTQLERTGCGAVAIPCNTAHYWRRHFASSLQIPLIDMVSATARHAAHLNARSAIVLGTHATMKLRLYDEALAGFDIQSVDVDDEIIRSTSSAIALAKSADIDESRKQLVHVLDACRSLCPDVIILGCTELPMVLPSEAIAEDLIDSDACLADACIRWWLSAPARNARAKSLSTEELVNER
;
A
#
# COMPACT_ATOMS: atom_id res chain seq x y z
N MET A 1 -39.92 40.35 -22.95
CA MET A 1 -41.09 39.44 -22.98
C MET A 1 -40.71 38.12 -22.30
N ALA A 2 -41.68 37.52 -21.59
CA ALA A 2 -41.67 36.21 -20.90
C ALA A 2 -40.83 36.08 -19.61
N ARG A 3 -41.28 35.38 -18.56
CA ARG A 3 -42.55 35.34 -17.81
C ARG A 3 -42.19 34.59 -16.50
N ARG A 4 -42.52 35.18 -15.35
CA ARG A 4 -42.34 34.63 -13.99
C ARG A 4 -43.53 33.74 -13.66
N ALA A 5 -43.31 32.55 -13.08
CA ALA A 5 -44.38 31.75 -12.47
C ALA A 5 -43.89 31.12 -11.16
N LEU A 6 -44.48 31.58 -10.06
CA LEU A 6 -44.38 31.08 -8.69
C LEU A 6 -45.15 29.75 -8.55
N ARG A 7 -44.57 28.74 -7.88
CA ARG A 7 -45.29 27.55 -7.42
C ARG A 7 -45.73 27.71 -5.95
N LYS A 8 -47.01 27.42 -5.70
CA LYS A 8 -47.69 27.40 -4.39
C LYS A 8 -47.39 26.10 -3.62
N PRO A 9 -47.55 26.08 -2.27
CA PRO A 9 -47.38 24.87 -1.45
C PRO A 9 -48.62 23.97 -1.51
N LEU A 10 -48.40 22.66 -1.52
CA LEU A 10 -49.44 21.63 -1.45
C LEU A 10 -49.80 21.32 0.01
N THR A 11 -51.09 21.10 0.19
CA THR A 11 -51.86 21.01 1.44
C THR A 11 -51.71 19.68 2.18
N THR A 12 -51.86 19.76 3.50
CA THR A 12 -51.91 18.63 4.43
C THR A 12 -53.19 17.79 4.21
N ARG A 13 -53.04 16.48 4.03
CA ARG A 13 -54.16 15.53 3.96
C ARG A 13 -54.27 14.79 5.29
N LYS A 14 -55.38 15.00 6.01
CA LYS A 14 -55.77 14.26 7.21
C LYS A 14 -56.12 12.80 6.83
N LEU A 15 -55.58 11.83 7.57
CA LEU A 15 -56.06 10.44 7.59
C LEU A 15 -56.69 10.16 8.97
N GLY A 16 -57.91 9.61 8.95
CA GLY A 16 -58.72 9.23 10.12
C GLY A 16 -58.33 7.87 10.73
N PRO A 17 -59.07 7.37 11.75
CA PRO A 17 -58.52 6.45 12.75
C PRO A 17 -58.88 4.95 12.59
N ARG A 18 -58.09 4.12 13.31
CA ARG A 18 -58.21 2.67 13.68
C ARG A 18 -57.79 1.66 12.59
N VAL A 19 -57.14 0.52 12.88
CA VAL A 19 -57.43 -0.54 13.87
C VAL A 19 -56.13 -1.26 14.34
N ALA A 20 -56.14 -1.83 15.54
CA ALA A 20 -55.05 -2.55 16.21
C ALA A 20 -54.94 -4.05 15.85
N ALA A 21 -53.78 -4.64 16.20
CA ALA A 21 -53.51 -6.04 16.60
C ALA A 21 -52.51 -6.80 15.71
N GLY A 22 -51.42 -7.26 16.34
CA GLY A 22 -50.44 -8.18 15.74
C GLY A 22 -49.04 -8.05 16.31
N GLY A 23 -48.88 -8.12 17.64
CA GLY A 23 -47.56 -8.20 18.27
C GLY A 23 -46.96 -9.59 18.12
N VAL A 24 -45.76 -9.70 17.56
CA VAL A 24 -44.90 -10.88 17.66
C VAL A 24 -43.97 -10.65 18.85
N PRO A 25 -43.86 -11.59 19.81
CA PRO A 25 -43.02 -11.39 20.98
C PRO A 25 -41.53 -11.40 20.59
N CYS A 26 -40.79 -10.40 21.06
CA CYS A 26 -39.33 -10.35 21.02
C CYS A 26 -38.79 -11.57 21.78
N GLY A 27 -38.20 -12.53 21.06
CA GLY A 27 -37.32 -13.52 21.67
C GLY A 27 -36.03 -12.84 22.12
N GLU A 28 -35.57 -13.14 23.34
CA GLU A 28 -34.28 -12.71 23.84
C GLU A 28 -33.17 -13.14 22.88
N ILE A 29 -32.60 -12.19 22.13
CA ILE A 29 -31.38 -12.40 21.40
C ILE A 29 -30.29 -12.56 22.46
N SER A 30 -29.82 -13.80 22.63
CA SER A 30 -28.70 -14.12 23.50
C SER A 30 -27.50 -13.27 23.08
N ARG A 31 -27.06 -12.37 23.97
CA ARG A 31 -25.81 -11.63 23.82
C ARG A 31 -24.66 -12.63 23.77
N VAL A 32 -24.24 -13.02 22.57
CA VAL A 32 -22.97 -13.73 22.40
C VAL A 32 -21.88 -12.72 22.73
N PRO A 33 -20.99 -12.97 23.70
CA PRO A 33 -19.92 -12.04 24.01
C PRO A 33 -19.07 -11.86 22.76
N ALA A 34 -18.95 -10.61 22.29
CA ALA A 34 -18.03 -10.30 21.21
C ALA A 34 -16.65 -10.86 21.55
N ARG A 35 -16.07 -11.60 20.61
CA ARG A 35 -14.69 -12.04 20.69
C ARG A 35 -13.81 -10.77 20.86
N ASN A 36 -13.00 -10.73 21.92
CA ASN A 36 -12.24 -9.55 22.37
C ASN A 36 -11.33 -8.92 21.29
N ASP A 37 -11.08 -9.66 20.21
CA ASP A 37 -10.32 -9.35 19.01
C ASP A 37 -11.05 -8.42 18.02
N ILE A 38 -12.36 -8.17 18.17
CA ILE A 38 -13.19 -7.40 17.21
C ILE A 38 -13.49 -5.96 17.69
N LEU A 39 -13.33 -5.70 19.00
CA LEU A 39 -13.60 -4.40 19.64
C LEU A 39 -12.92 -3.18 18.97
N PRO A 40 -11.69 -3.24 18.45
CA PRO A 40 -11.05 -2.05 17.88
C PRO A 40 -11.51 -1.69 16.46
N ALA A 41 -12.42 -2.46 15.82
CA ALA A 41 -13.12 -2.04 14.60
C ALA A 41 -14.39 -1.22 14.89
N LEU A 42 -14.97 -1.42 16.08
CA LEU A 42 -16.19 -0.75 16.54
C LEU A 42 -15.94 0.67 17.06
N ALA A 43 -14.69 0.99 17.43
CA ALA A 43 -14.30 2.29 17.97
C ALA A 43 -14.37 3.47 16.97
N LEU A 44 -14.67 3.21 15.68
CA LEU A 44 -14.84 4.24 14.65
C LEU A 44 -16.29 4.71 14.50
N ILE A 45 -17.24 4.11 15.23
CA ILE A 45 -18.66 4.47 15.15
C ILE A 45 -19.04 5.11 16.48
N GLU A 46 -18.66 6.36 16.66
CA GLU A 46 -19.16 7.16 17.77
C GLU A 46 -20.65 7.47 17.53
N GLN A 47 -21.48 7.01 18.48
CA GLN A 47 -22.82 7.51 18.86
C GLN A 47 -24.10 6.72 18.55
N GLU A 48 -24.09 5.56 17.89
CA GLU A 48 -25.31 4.73 17.80
C GLU A 48 -25.00 3.25 18.05
N THR A 49 -25.97 2.50 18.58
CA THR A 49 -25.81 1.11 19.01
C THR A 49 -25.30 0.24 17.87
N VAL A 50 -24.00 -0.10 17.87
CA VAL A 50 -23.40 -1.03 16.93
C VAL A 50 -23.27 -2.39 17.58
N CYS A 51 -23.97 -3.38 17.04
CA CYS A 51 -23.68 -4.78 17.33
C CYS A 51 -22.85 -5.33 16.17
N ALA A 52 -21.82 -6.13 16.48
CA ALA A 52 -21.10 -6.89 15.46
C ALA A 52 -21.13 -8.38 15.78
N GLU A 53 -21.48 -9.18 14.79
CA GLU A 53 -21.45 -10.64 14.88
C GLU A 53 -20.50 -11.19 13.81
N SER A 54 -19.64 -12.12 14.20
CA SER A 54 -18.76 -12.83 13.28
C SER A 54 -19.39 -14.17 12.89
N ALA A 55 -19.61 -14.41 11.61
CA ALA A 55 -20.08 -15.68 11.07
C ALA A 55 -19.07 -16.18 10.03
N GLY A 56 -18.11 -17.02 10.45
CA GLY A 56 -17.04 -17.49 9.58
C GLY A 56 -16.14 -16.35 9.10
N ASP A 57 -15.99 -16.22 7.78
CA ASP A 57 -15.21 -15.17 7.14
C ASP A 57 -16.06 -13.89 6.86
N ALA A 58 -17.15 -13.66 7.60
CA ALA A 58 -17.97 -12.45 7.47
C ALA A 58 -18.12 -11.74 8.81
N VAL A 59 -17.95 -10.41 8.81
CA VAL A 59 -18.33 -9.53 9.92
C VAL A 59 -19.63 -8.82 9.56
N LEU A 60 -20.65 -9.04 10.38
CA LEU A 60 -21.95 -8.41 10.25
C LEU A 60 -22.01 -7.22 11.20
N ILE A 61 -22.07 -6.00 10.66
CA ILE A 61 -22.20 -4.78 11.46
C ILE A 61 -23.65 -4.30 11.36
N TYR A 62 -24.32 -4.25 12.51
CA TYR A 62 -25.65 -3.71 12.67
C TYR A 62 -25.56 -2.24 13.04
N MET A 63 -26.12 -1.36 12.21
CA MET A 63 -26.31 0.05 12.54
C MET A 63 -27.81 0.34 12.63
N ASP A 64 -28.27 0.63 13.84
CA ASP A 64 -29.63 1.10 14.16
C ASP A 64 -30.76 0.23 13.57
N MET A 65 -30.57 -1.10 13.57
CA MET A 65 -31.51 -2.12 13.04
C MET A 65 -31.96 -1.92 11.58
N ARG A 66 -31.33 -0.98 10.85
CA ARG A 66 -31.75 -0.56 9.51
C ARG A 66 -30.70 -0.84 8.43
N TYR A 67 -29.44 -0.96 8.82
CA TYR A 67 -28.34 -1.29 7.92
C TYR A 67 -27.58 -2.52 8.43
N ILE A 68 -27.40 -3.49 7.52
CA ILE A 68 -26.56 -4.67 7.70
C ILE A 68 -25.38 -4.49 6.75
N MET A 69 -24.18 -4.27 7.30
CA MET A 69 -22.96 -4.30 6.50
C MET A 69 -22.28 -5.66 6.67
N LEU A 70 -22.22 -6.41 5.58
CA LEU A 70 -21.44 -7.64 5.46
C LEU A 70 -20.03 -7.28 5.00
N ILE A 71 -19.02 -7.52 5.84
CA ILE A 71 -17.62 -7.46 5.44
C ILE A 71 -17.13 -8.89 5.26
N ASP A 72 -16.95 -9.31 4.01
CA ASP A 72 -16.32 -10.59 3.68
C ASP A 72 -14.79 -10.49 3.92
N THR A 73 -14.34 -11.02 5.05
CA THR A 73 -12.92 -11.15 5.43
C THR A 73 -12.24 -12.33 4.73
N SER A 74 -12.96 -13.12 3.90
CA SER A 74 -12.34 -14.11 3.02
C SER A 74 -11.61 -13.44 1.85
N ILE A 75 -11.99 -12.20 1.51
CA ILE A 75 -11.41 -11.42 0.41
C ILE A 75 -9.91 -11.22 0.59
N GLY A 76 -9.40 -11.03 1.82
CA GLY A 76 -7.97 -10.87 2.06
C GLY A 76 -7.26 -12.16 2.44
N LYS A 77 -7.98 -13.25 2.78
CA LYS A 77 -7.42 -14.46 3.41
C LYS A 77 -6.15 -14.98 2.76
N GLY A 78 -5.01 -14.70 3.42
CA GLY A 78 -3.68 -15.10 2.98
C GLY A 78 -3.10 -14.35 1.77
N ARG A 79 -3.82 -13.37 1.21
CA ARG A 79 -3.38 -12.51 0.08
C ARG A 79 -2.41 -11.44 0.55
N LEU A 80 -1.76 -10.77 -0.41
CA LEU A 80 -0.96 -9.58 -0.13
C LEU A 80 -1.87 -8.35 0.04
N GLY A 81 -1.73 -7.61 1.13
CA GLY A 81 -2.32 -6.27 1.26
C GLY A 81 -1.37 -5.20 0.72
N ILE A 82 -1.84 -4.30 -0.12
CA ILE A 82 -1.06 -3.17 -0.64
C ILE A 82 -1.70 -1.88 -0.16
N LEU A 83 -0.97 -1.08 0.61
CA LEU A 83 -1.40 0.27 0.98
C LEU A 83 -0.75 1.29 0.02
N GLY A 84 -1.51 1.70 -0.99
CA GLY A 84 -1.09 2.66 -2.00
C GLY A 84 -1.68 4.07 -1.79
N GLY A 85 -1.65 4.87 -2.86
CA GLY A 85 -2.12 6.26 -2.89
C GLY A 85 -1.04 7.30 -2.59
N MET A 86 0.22 6.88 -2.42
CA MET A 86 1.31 7.74 -1.95
C MET A 86 2.50 7.82 -2.94
N GLY A 87 2.31 7.98 -4.25
CA GLY A 87 1.11 8.46 -4.96
C GLY A 87 0.26 7.39 -5.69
N SER A 88 -0.88 7.81 -6.25
CA SER A 88 -1.78 6.94 -7.01
C SER A 88 -1.13 6.34 -8.27
N GLU A 89 -0.39 7.16 -9.00
CA GLU A 89 0.29 6.74 -10.22
C GLU A 89 1.44 5.76 -9.91
N ALA A 90 2.25 6.07 -8.90
CA ALA A 90 3.25 5.16 -8.35
C ALA A 90 2.65 3.82 -7.92
N THR A 91 1.45 3.85 -7.30
CA THR A 91 0.73 2.63 -6.91
C THR A 91 0.34 1.79 -8.12
N ALA A 92 -0.17 2.42 -9.18
CA ALA A 92 -0.50 1.72 -10.43
C ALA A 92 0.75 1.11 -11.08
N CYS A 93 1.87 1.85 -11.06
CA CYS A 93 3.16 1.35 -11.53
C CYS A 93 3.64 0.16 -10.73
N PHE A 94 3.59 0.21 -9.40
CA PHE A 94 3.94 -0.92 -8.55
C PHE A 94 3.10 -2.17 -8.85
N VAL A 95 1.78 -2.03 -9.03
CA VAL A 95 0.90 -3.16 -9.38
C VAL A 95 1.29 -3.76 -10.73
N ARG A 96 1.61 -2.93 -11.72
CA ARG A 96 2.13 -3.38 -13.02
C ARG A 96 3.47 -4.10 -12.86
N THR A 97 4.40 -3.55 -12.10
CA THR A 97 5.70 -4.17 -11.80
C THR A 97 5.51 -5.52 -11.11
N LEU A 98 4.60 -5.62 -10.16
CA LEU A 98 4.27 -6.87 -9.47
C LEU A 98 3.74 -7.94 -10.44
N ALA A 99 2.88 -7.55 -11.38
CA ALA A 99 2.38 -8.45 -12.41
C ALA A 99 3.51 -8.90 -13.37
N GLN A 100 4.31 -7.96 -13.89
CA GLN A 100 5.38 -8.23 -14.85
C GLN A 100 6.51 -9.10 -14.28
N ARG A 101 6.81 -8.96 -12.99
CA ARG A 101 7.87 -9.72 -12.32
C ARG A 101 7.41 -11.05 -11.74
N SER A 102 6.10 -11.30 -11.71
CA SER A 102 5.56 -12.59 -11.29
C SER A 102 6.02 -13.67 -12.26
N PRO A 103 6.57 -14.81 -11.80
CA PRO A 103 6.90 -15.95 -12.64
C PRO A 103 5.63 -16.74 -13.00
N ALA A 104 4.68 -16.06 -13.64
CA ALA A 104 3.37 -16.59 -13.98
C ALA A 104 3.33 -17.04 -15.43
N THR A 105 2.79 -18.22 -15.67
CA THR A 105 2.54 -18.75 -17.03
C THR A 105 1.07 -18.61 -17.44
N VAL A 106 0.18 -18.56 -16.44
CA VAL A 106 -1.25 -18.31 -16.57
C VAL A 106 -1.71 -17.33 -15.48
N ASP A 107 -2.88 -16.72 -15.69
CA ASP A 107 -3.43 -15.70 -14.78
C ASP A 107 -3.49 -16.15 -13.31
N GLN A 108 -3.73 -17.44 -13.06
CA GLN A 108 -3.89 -18.01 -11.71
C GLN A 108 -2.57 -18.14 -10.93
N ASP A 109 -1.42 -18.02 -11.61
CA ASP A 109 -0.10 -18.08 -10.97
C ASP A 109 0.29 -16.74 -10.32
N HIS A 110 -0.37 -15.64 -10.71
CA HIS A 110 -0.09 -14.33 -10.14
C HIS A 110 -0.43 -14.27 -8.64
N ILE A 111 0.36 -13.47 -7.92
CA ILE A 111 0.11 -13.16 -6.52
C ILE A 111 -1.26 -12.47 -6.36
N PRO A 112 -2.21 -13.05 -5.61
CA PRO A 112 -3.45 -12.37 -5.32
C PRO A 112 -3.21 -11.27 -4.28
N PHE A 113 -3.79 -10.10 -4.52
CA PHE A 113 -3.63 -8.95 -3.64
C PHE A 113 -4.94 -8.19 -3.39
N VAL A 114 -4.99 -7.46 -2.28
CA VAL A 114 -6.00 -6.46 -1.95
C VAL A 114 -5.32 -5.10 -1.97
N LEU A 115 -5.78 -4.19 -2.82
CA LEU A 115 -5.25 -2.83 -2.91
C LEU A 115 -6.17 -1.85 -2.16
N LEU A 116 -5.60 -1.15 -1.18
CA LEU A 116 -6.20 0.02 -0.55
C LEU A 116 -5.43 1.26 -1.01
N SER A 117 -6.00 2.02 -1.94
CA SER A 117 -5.40 3.27 -2.43
C SER A 117 -5.97 4.46 -1.66
N CYS A 118 -5.11 5.14 -0.89
CA CYS A 118 -5.49 6.26 -0.03
C CYS A 118 -4.75 7.55 -0.41
N PRO A 119 -5.13 8.23 -1.51
CA PRO A 119 -4.52 9.49 -1.92
C PRO A 119 -4.78 10.65 -0.96
N GLU A 120 -5.73 10.50 -0.04
CA GLU A 120 -6.03 11.49 1.00
C GLU A 120 -4.99 11.51 2.14
N ILE A 121 -4.06 10.54 2.20
CA ILE A 121 -2.98 10.56 3.19
C ILE A 121 -2.12 11.81 2.94
N PRO A 122 -1.92 12.68 3.95
CA PRO A 122 -1.15 13.91 3.77
C PRO A 122 0.28 13.67 3.28
N ASP A 123 0.92 14.71 2.75
CA ASP A 123 2.28 14.60 2.25
C ASP A 123 3.25 14.18 3.37
N ARG A 124 4.03 13.12 3.10
CA ARG A 124 4.92 12.53 4.09
C ARG A 124 6.11 13.43 4.38
N SER A 125 6.65 14.13 3.38
CA SER A 125 7.82 14.98 3.56
C SER A 125 7.46 16.17 4.46
N THR A 126 6.36 16.86 4.15
CA THR A 126 5.84 17.97 4.95
C THR A 126 5.54 17.53 6.39
N ALA A 127 4.91 16.37 6.57
CA ALA A 127 4.59 15.86 7.91
C ALA A 127 5.83 15.52 8.73
N ILE A 128 6.86 14.92 8.11
CA ILE A 128 8.10 14.60 8.82
C ILE A 128 8.84 15.88 9.21
N GLU A 129 8.94 16.85 8.29
CA GLU A 129 9.57 18.16 8.55
C GLU A 129 8.85 18.94 9.66
N ALA A 130 7.51 18.85 9.72
CA ALA A 130 6.69 19.46 10.76
C ALA A 130 6.66 18.67 12.09
N GLY A 131 7.20 17.45 12.14
CA GLY A 131 7.08 16.56 13.29
C GLY A 131 5.64 16.08 13.54
N ASP A 132 4.79 16.04 12.52
CA ASP A 132 3.38 15.67 12.61
C ASP A 132 3.20 14.15 12.75
N ALA A 133 2.82 13.72 13.96
CA ALA A 133 2.51 12.33 14.28
C ALA A 133 1.15 11.85 13.75
N GLY A 134 0.34 12.72 13.14
CA GLY A 134 -0.96 12.39 12.56
C GLY A 134 -0.82 11.44 11.37
N VAL A 135 0.11 11.72 10.46
CA VAL A 135 0.28 10.93 9.22
C VAL A 135 0.67 9.48 9.50
N GLN A 136 1.59 9.22 10.44
CA GLN A 136 1.94 7.85 10.85
C GLN A 136 0.73 7.10 11.43
N THR A 137 -0.17 7.80 12.13
CA THR A 137 -1.37 7.21 12.73
C THR A 137 -2.39 6.82 11.66
N ILE A 138 -2.55 7.67 10.64
CA ILE A 138 -3.40 7.38 9.48
C ILE A 138 -2.87 6.14 8.74
N ILE A 139 -1.58 6.11 8.40
CA ILE A 139 -0.94 4.97 7.69
C ILE A 139 -1.12 3.68 8.50
N ARG A 140 -0.82 3.71 9.80
CA ARG A 140 -1.02 2.57 10.70
C ARG A 140 -2.46 2.07 10.68
N THR A 141 -3.43 2.98 10.74
CA THR A 141 -4.86 2.64 10.70
C THR A 141 -5.23 1.95 9.39
N ARG A 142 -4.73 2.43 8.24
CA ARG A 142 -4.99 1.80 6.93
C ARG A 142 -4.34 0.41 6.81
N LEU A 143 -3.15 0.22 7.37
CA LEU A 143 -2.50 -1.11 7.42
C LEU A 143 -3.29 -2.10 8.29
N THR A 144 -3.79 -1.66 9.45
CA THR A 144 -4.66 -2.48 10.30
C THR A 144 -5.99 -2.80 9.60
N GLN A 145 -6.52 -1.90 8.75
CA GLN A 145 -7.69 -2.21 7.93
C GLN A 145 -7.39 -3.34 6.95
N LEU A 146 -6.25 -3.31 6.24
CA LEU A 146 -5.82 -4.41 5.37
C LEU A 146 -5.63 -5.72 6.14
N GLU A 147 -5.00 -5.69 7.31
CA GLU A 147 -4.87 -6.86 8.19
C GLU A 147 -6.23 -7.48 8.54
N ARG A 148 -7.20 -6.65 8.92
CA ARG A 148 -8.56 -7.11 9.26
C ARG A 148 -9.33 -7.71 8.09
N THR A 149 -8.92 -7.44 6.85
CA THR A 149 -9.47 -8.15 5.68
C THR A 149 -8.96 -9.58 5.55
N GLY A 150 -8.03 -10.03 6.39
CA GLY A 150 -7.45 -11.37 6.36
C GLY A 150 -6.15 -11.48 5.54
N CYS A 151 -5.56 -10.35 5.12
CA CYS A 151 -4.28 -10.33 4.41
C CYS A 151 -3.20 -11.07 5.19
N GLY A 152 -2.33 -11.82 4.51
CA GLY A 152 -1.24 -12.58 5.12
C GLY A 152 0.05 -11.77 5.29
N ALA A 153 0.18 -10.65 4.58
CA ALA A 153 1.26 -9.67 4.68
C ALA A 153 0.78 -8.34 4.13
N VAL A 154 1.51 -7.26 4.42
CA VAL A 154 1.26 -5.93 3.86
C VAL A 154 2.51 -5.32 3.24
N ALA A 155 2.34 -4.52 2.20
CA ALA A 155 3.39 -3.76 1.52
C ALA A 155 2.94 -2.32 1.26
N ILE A 156 3.91 -1.40 1.19
CA ILE A 156 3.67 0.03 0.95
C ILE A 156 4.59 0.48 -0.20
N PRO A 157 4.10 0.72 -1.42
CA PRO A 157 4.91 1.29 -2.51
C PRO A 157 5.10 2.80 -2.30
N CYS A 158 5.80 3.17 -1.23
CA CYS A 158 6.18 4.54 -0.92
C CYS A 158 7.40 4.56 -0.02
N ASN A 159 8.53 5.02 -0.53
CA ASN A 159 9.78 5.13 0.22
C ASN A 159 9.61 6.00 1.47
N THR A 160 9.17 7.26 1.31
CA THR A 160 9.09 8.21 2.43
C THR A 160 8.18 7.73 3.57
N ALA A 161 7.13 6.94 3.27
CA ALA A 161 6.27 6.36 4.30
C ALA A 161 7.02 5.37 5.22
N HIS A 162 8.09 4.74 4.74
CA HIS A 162 8.92 3.83 5.53
C HIS A 162 9.75 4.53 6.61
N TYR A 163 9.78 5.87 6.65
CA TYR A 163 10.32 6.60 7.79
C TYR A 163 9.68 6.12 9.11
N TRP A 164 8.38 5.80 9.10
CA TRP A 164 7.66 5.29 10.27
C TRP A 164 7.56 3.75 10.31
N ARG A 165 8.34 3.00 9.53
CA ARG A 165 8.22 1.53 9.38
C ARG A 165 8.20 0.77 10.70
N ARG A 166 9.07 1.14 11.63
CA ARG A 166 9.15 0.50 12.96
C ARG A 166 7.88 0.72 13.77
N HIS A 167 7.27 1.91 13.65
CA HIS A 167 6.05 2.25 14.37
C HIS A 167 4.89 1.35 13.92
N PHE A 168 4.62 1.26 12.62
CA PHE A 168 3.51 0.43 12.15
C PHE A 168 3.82 -1.07 12.17
N ALA A 169 5.06 -1.50 11.89
CA ALA A 169 5.43 -2.92 11.97
C ALA A 169 5.18 -3.51 13.37
N SER A 170 5.46 -2.74 14.43
CA SER A 170 5.23 -3.20 15.82
C SER A 170 3.75 -3.38 16.18
N SER A 171 2.84 -2.81 15.38
CA SER A 171 1.38 -2.86 15.63
C SER A 171 0.64 -3.92 14.82
N LEU A 172 1.30 -4.55 13.85
CA LEU A 172 0.72 -5.56 12.98
C LEU A 172 1.03 -6.97 13.51
N GLN A 173 0.08 -7.88 13.40
CA GLN A 173 0.22 -9.32 13.64
C GLN A 173 0.69 -10.07 12.37
N ILE A 174 0.62 -9.41 11.21
CA ILE A 174 1.12 -9.91 9.93
C ILE A 174 2.39 -9.16 9.50
N PRO A 175 3.29 -9.79 8.73
CA PRO A 175 4.52 -9.16 8.29
C PRO A 175 4.27 -7.96 7.39
N LEU A 176 5.01 -6.87 7.68
CA LEU A 176 5.26 -5.80 6.73
C LEU A 176 6.44 -6.19 5.85
N ILE A 177 6.23 -6.20 4.53
CA ILE A 177 7.29 -6.36 3.55
C ILE A 177 7.95 -4.99 3.34
N ASP A 178 9.13 -4.83 3.92
CA ASP A 178 9.86 -3.56 3.96
C ASP A 178 10.65 -3.30 2.67
N MET A 179 10.24 -2.27 1.93
CA MET A 179 10.85 -1.81 0.68
C MET A 179 12.32 -1.40 0.87
N VAL A 180 12.64 -0.71 1.97
CA VAL A 180 13.98 -0.18 2.22
C VAL A 180 14.94 -1.33 2.49
N SER A 181 14.52 -2.29 3.32
CA SER A 181 15.32 -3.51 3.60
C SER A 181 15.44 -4.42 2.38
N ALA A 182 14.38 -4.55 1.57
CA ALA A 182 14.41 -5.33 0.32
C ALA A 182 15.40 -4.75 -0.69
N THR A 183 15.44 -3.43 -0.82
CA THR A 183 16.34 -2.70 -1.72
C THR A 183 17.79 -2.79 -1.26
N ALA A 184 18.07 -2.60 0.03
CA ALA A 184 19.42 -2.76 0.58
C ALA A 184 19.96 -4.20 0.38
N ARG A 185 19.10 -5.21 0.57
CA ARG A 185 19.46 -6.61 0.27
C ARG A 185 19.78 -6.83 -1.20
N HIS A 186 19.05 -6.18 -2.11
CA HIS A 186 19.34 -6.27 -3.54
C HIS A 186 20.70 -5.67 -3.88
N ALA A 187 21.01 -4.49 -3.34
CA ALA A 187 22.34 -3.89 -3.48
C ALA A 187 23.46 -4.82 -2.98
N ALA A 188 23.23 -5.50 -1.85
CA ALA A 188 24.17 -6.48 -1.31
C ALA A 188 24.38 -7.68 -2.25
N HIS A 189 23.32 -8.17 -2.91
CA HIS A 189 23.43 -9.24 -3.90
C HIS A 189 24.25 -8.83 -5.14
N LEU A 190 24.30 -7.53 -5.45
CA LEU A 190 25.17 -6.98 -6.50
C LEU A 190 26.62 -6.78 -6.03
N ASN A 191 26.94 -7.16 -4.79
CA ASN A 191 28.24 -6.93 -4.14
C ASN A 191 28.63 -5.45 -4.06
N ALA A 192 27.63 -4.55 -4.02
CA ALA A 192 27.87 -3.13 -3.82
C ALA A 192 28.50 -2.88 -2.43
N ARG A 193 29.40 -1.91 -2.35
CA ARG A 193 30.00 -1.40 -1.10
C ARG A 193 29.62 0.05 -0.83
N SER A 194 29.12 0.74 -1.86
CA SER A 194 28.71 2.13 -1.80
C SER A 194 27.44 2.35 -2.61
N ALA A 195 26.53 3.17 -2.09
CA ALA A 195 25.27 3.50 -2.75
C ALA A 195 24.93 4.98 -2.60
N ILE A 196 24.49 5.62 -3.68
CA ILE A 196 23.76 6.89 -3.60
C ILE A 196 22.27 6.59 -3.58
N VAL A 197 21.52 7.29 -2.73
CA VAL A 197 20.06 7.15 -2.65
C VAL A 197 19.40 8.42 -3.16
N LEU A 198 18.65 8.31 -4.26
CA LEU A 198 17.86 9.39 -4.82
C LEU A 198 16.41 9.25 -4.40
N GLY A 199 15.86 10.23 -3.73
CA GLY A 199 14.48 10.19 -3.25
C GLY A 199 13.89 11.58 -3.03
N THR A 200 12.79 11.66 -2.30
CA THR A 200 12.29 12.98 -1.84
C THR A 200 13.32 13.67 -0.95
N HIS A 201 13.21 14.99 -0.81
CA HIS A 201 14.03 15.78 0.13
C HIS A 201 14.13 15.10 1.51
N ALA A 202 12.99 14.71 2.09
CA ALA A 202 12.94 14.00 3.36
C ALA A 202 13.68 12.65 3.32
N THR A 203 13.53 11.87 2.24
CA THR A 203 14.20 10.56 2.09
C THR A 203 15.72 10.70 2.13
N MET A 204 16.26 11.70 1.43
CA MET A 204 17.70 11.95 1.33
C MET A 204 18.26 12.61 2.58
N LYS A 205 17.64 13.71 3.06
CA LYS A 205 18.13 14.45 4.24
C LYS A 205 18.03 13.66 5.54
N LEU A 206 17.00 12.83 5.69
CA LEU A 206 16.81 11.99 6.88
C LEU A 206 17.50 10.64 6.75
N ARG A 207 18.21 10.40 5.64
CA ARG A 207 19.06 9.22 5.45
C ARG A 207 18.28 7.92 5.66
N LEU A 208 17.08 7.84 5.08
CA LEU A 208 16.11 6.75 5.32
C LEU A 208 16.70 5.34 5.14
N TYR A 209 17.64 5.22 4.20
CA TYR A 209 18.25 3.95 3.79
C TYR A 209 19.48 3.56 4.59
N ASP A 210 20.11 4.49 5.30
CA ASP A 210 21.43 4.29 5.89
C ASP A 210 21.51 3.09 6.82
N GLU A 211 20.53 2.95 7.71
CA GLU A 211 20.50 1.82 8.65
C GLU A 211 20.41 0.48 7.91
N ALA A 212 19.60 0.41 6.85
CA ALA A 212 19.41 -0.82 6.10
C ALA A 212 20.65 -1.16 5.26
N LEU A 213 21.29 -0.15 4.66
CA LEU A 213 22.52 -0.30 3.89
C LEU A 213 23.70 -0.71 4.79
N ALA A 214 23.85 -0.06 5.94
CA ALA A 214 24.88 -0.38 6.93
C ALA A 214 24.75 -1.81 7.46
N GLY A 215 23.52 -2.33 7.57
CA GLY A 215 23.26 -3.74 7.92
C GLY A 215 23.80 -4.77 6.92
N PHE A 216 24.21 -4.33 5.72
CA PHE A 216 24.85 -5.14 4.68
C PHE A 216 26.27 -4.65 4.33
N ASP A 217 26.90 -3.86 5.21
CA ASP A 217 28.22 -3.26 4.98
C ASP A 217 28.30 -2.37 3.72
N ILE A 218 27.19 -1.72 3.36
CA ILE A 218 27.10 -0.77 2.24
C ILE A 218 27.11 0.65 2.80
N GLN A 219 28.06 1.47 2.34
CA GLN A 219 28.14 2.87 2.69
C GLN A 219 27.17 3.72 1.86
N SER A 220 26.32 4.49 2.52
CA SER A 220 25.56 5.57 1.87
C SER A 220 26.49 6.73 1.53
N VAL A 221 26.52 7.14 0.26
CA VAL A 221 27.35 8.23 -0.25
C VAL A 221 26.56 9.53 -0.20
N ASP A 222 27.16 10.54 0.42
CA ASP A 222 26.56 11.86 0.53
C ASP A 222 26.55 12.58 -0.81
N VAL A 223 25.47 13.30 -1.07
CA VAL A 223 25.30 14.15 -2.24
C VAL A 223 25.14 15.60 -1.80
N ASP A 224 25.53 16.53 -2.68
CA ASP A 224 25.39 17.95 -2.40
C ASP A 224 23.93 18.43 -2.46
N ASP A 225 23.71 19.67 -2.02
CA ASP A 225 22.37 20.26 -2.03
C ASP A 225 21.81 20.47 -3.46
N GLU A 226 22.67 20.52 -4.48
CA GLU A 226 22.23 20.67 -5.86
C GLU A 226 21.57 19.38 -6.38
N ILE A 227 22.22 18.23 -6.16
CA ILE A 227 21.65 16.91 -6.46
C ILE A 227 20.33 16.73 -5.71
N ILE A 228 20.27 17.10 -4.43
CA ILE A 228 19.05 17.00 -3.61
C ILE A 228 17.90 17.84 -4.19
N ARG A 229 18.17 19.10 -4.54
CA ARG A 229 17.17 20.01 -5.13
C ARG A 229 16.70 19.52 -6.49
N SER A 230 17.62 19.14 -7.37
CA SER A 230 17.32 18.66 -8.72
C SER A 230 16.53 17.35 -8.70
N THR A 231 16.87 16.42 -7.81
CA THR A 231 16.11 15.18 -7.60
C THR A 231 14.68 15.48 -7.12
N SER A 232 14.54 16.38 -6.15
CA SER A 232 13.23 16.78 -5.62
C SER A 232 12.37 17.46 -6.70
N SER A 233 12.98 18.29 -7.56
CA SER A 233 12.34 18.91 -8.71
C SER A 233 11.88 17.87 -9.75
N ALA A 234 12.74 16.91 -10.11
CA ALA A 234 12.38 15.82 -11.03
C ALA A 234 11.18 15.01 -10.50
N ILE A 235 11.15 14.69 -9.20
CA ILE A 235 10.02 14.00 -8.56
C ILE A 235 8.74 14.84 -8.63
N ALA A 236 8.83 16.16 -8.36
CA ALA A 236 7.68 17.05 -8.43
C ALA A 236 7.10 17.13 -9.85
N LEU A 237 7.96 17.25 -10.86
CA LEU A 237 7.57 17.25 -12.28
C LEU A 237 6.91 15.94 -12.69
N ALA A 238 7.45 14.80 -12.26
CA ALA A 238 6.86 13.49 -12.51
C ALA A 238 5.44 13.40 -11.92
N LYS A 239 5.25 13.89 -10.68
CA LYS A 239 3.94 13.93 -10.01
C LYS A 239 2.94 14.85 -10.71
N SER A 240 3.40 15.94 -11.33
CA SER A 240 2.55 16.84 -12.12
C SER A 240 2.40 16.42 -13.58
N ALA A 241 2.82 15.20 -13.94
CA ALA A 241 2.75 14.64 -15.29
C ALA A 241 3.60 15.36 -16.37
N ASP A 242 4.62 16.13 -15.96
CA ASP A 242 5.63 16.68 -16.88
C ASP A 242 6.82 15.71 -16.99
N ILE A 243 6.57 14.58 -17.68
CA ILE A 243 7.48 13.44 -17.73
C ILE A 243 8.76 13.76 -18.49
N ASP A 244 8.68 14.53 -19.56
CA ASP A 244 9.84 14.83 -20.40
C ASP A 244 10.84 15.74 -19.70
N GLU A 245 10.36 16.77 -19.00
CA GLU A 245 11.24 17.65 -18.23
C GLU A 245 11.78 16.93 -16.98
N SER A 246 10.93 16.14 -16.30
CA SER A 246 11.38 15.28 -15.20
C SER A 246 12.51 14.35 -15.63
N ARG A 247 12.37 13.68 -16.79
CA ARG A 247 13.39 12.79 -17.35
C ARG A 247 14.70 13.52 -17.61
N LYS A 248 14.65 14.70 -18.26
CA LYS A 248 15.87 15.48 -18.54
C LYS A 248 16.59 15.82 -17.24
N GLN A 249 15.86 16.30 -16.23
CA GLN A 249 16.47 16.62 -14.93
C GLN A 249 17.06 15.39 -14.25
N LEU A 250 16.35 14.26 -14.27
CA LEU A 250 16.83 13.03 -13.68
C LEU A 250 18.11 12.53 -14.37
N VAL A 251 18.22 12.60 -15.70
CA VAL A 251 19.45 12.21 -16.41
C VAL A 251 20.66 13.03 -15.94
N HIS A 252 20.52 14.35 -15.80
CA HIS A 252 21.60 15.20 -15.28
C HIS A 252 21.98 14.85 -13.83
N VAL A 253 20.98 14.55 -13.00
CA VAL A 253 21.20 14.08 -11.62
C VAL A 253 21.98 12.76 -11.62
N LEU A 254 21.60 11.80 -12.46
CA LEU A 254 22.28 10.51 -12.53
C LEU A 254 23.73 10.65 -12.98
N ASP A 255 24.02 11.52 -13.95
CA ASP A 255 25.39 11.78 -14.40
C ASP A 255 26.25 12.45 -13.31
N ALA A 256 25.66 13.37 -12.54
CA ALA A 256 26.32 13.96 -11.38
C ALA A 256 26.60 12.90 -10.29
N CYS A 257 25.64 12.01 -10.00
CA CYS A 257 25.82 10.91 -9.06
C CYS A 257 26.90 9.92 -9.51
N ARG A 258 26.94 9.55 -10.80
CA ARG A 258 27.97 8.68 -11.36
C ARG A 258 29.38 9.27 -11.26
N SER A 259 29.49 10.60 -11.33
CA SER A 259 30.77 11.29 -11.14
C SER A 259 31.34 11.14 -9.72
N LEU A 260 30.50 10.80 -8.74
CA LEU A 260 30.90 10.46 -7.37
C LEU A 260 31.34 8.98 -7.22
N CYS A 261 31.29 8.21 -8.31
CA CYS A 261 31.71 6.81 -8.39
C CYS A 261 31.09 5.87 -7.33
N PRO A 262 29.76 5.89 -7.08
CA PRO A 262 29.13 4.85 -6.27
C PRO A 262 29.11 3.52 -7.04
N ASP A 263 29.02 2.39 -6.32
CA ASP A 263 28.79 1.10 -6.97
C ASP A 263 27.37 1.02 -7.55
N VAL A 264 26.39 1.61 -6.85
CA VAL A 264 24.98 1.64 -7.28
C VAL A 264 24.28 2.96 -6.92
N ILE A 265 23.23 3.29 -7.68
CA ILE A 265 22.33 4.41 -7.41
C ILE A 265 20.92 3.83 -7.17
N ILE A 266 20.40 4.02 -5.97
CA ILE A 266 19.07 3.58 -5.57
C ILE A 266 18.04 4.66 -5.94
N LEU A 267 17.06 4.27 -6.76
CA LEU A 267 15.86 5.05 -7.05
C LEU A 267 14.86 4.89 -5.90
N GLY A 268 15.13 5.59 -4.80
CA GLY A 268 14.36 5.64 -3.55
C GLY A 268 13.14 6.57 -3.60
N CYS A 269 12.56 6.79 -4.77
CA CYS A 269 11.21 7.35 -4.95
C CYS A 269 10.58 6.65 -6.15
N THR A 270 9.33 6.20 -5.97
CA THR A 270 8.60 5.36 -6.93
C THR A 270 8.30 6.06 -8.26
N GLU A 271 8.39 7.39 -8.30
CA GLU A 271 8.25 8.21 -9.51
C GLU A 271 9.54 8.29 -10.35
N LEU A 272 10.71 7.98 -9.80
CA LEU A 272 11.97 8.09 -10.55
C LEU A 272 12.11 7.00 -11.63
N PRO A 273 11.84 5.71 -11.36
CA PRO A 273 11.89 4.68 -12.40
C PRO A 273 10.88 4.94 -13.51
N MET A 274 9.74 5.56 -13.20
CA MET A 274 8.66 5.83 -14.16
C MET A 274 9.05 6.74 -15.32
N VAL A 275 9.93 7.72 -15.07
CA VAL A 275 10.30 8.71 -16.09
C VAL A 275 11.46 8.24 -16.95
N LEU A 276 12.18 7.20 -16.53
CA LEU A 276 13.23 6.56 -17.30
C LEU A 276 12.63 5.51 -18.25
N PRO A 277 13.01 5.50 -19.54
CA PRO A 277 12.68 4.36 -20.40
C PRO A 277 13.40 3.10 -19.88
N SER A 278 12.82 1.92 -20.07
CA SER A 278 13.37 0.67 -19.54
C SER A 278 14.80 0.41 -20.02
N GLU A 279 15.15 0.85 -21.22
CA GLU A 279 16.49 0.74 -21.81
C GLU A 279 17.52 1.69 -21.18
N ALA A 280 17.07 2.74 -20.47
CA ALA A 280 17.95 3.67 -19.75
C ALA A 280 18.23 3.24 -18.30
N ILE A 281 17.55 2.18 -17.81
CA ILE A 281 17.87 1.58 -16.51
C ILE A 281 19.14 0.75 -16.69
N ALA A 282 20.28 1.41 -16.49
CA ALA A 282 21.59 0.77 -16.51
C ALA A 282 21.78 -0.14 -15.29
N GLU A 283 22.79 -1.02 -15.38
CA GLU A 283 23.09 -2.02 -14.34
C GLU A 283 23.44 -1.41 -12.98
N ASP A 284 23.83 -0.12 -12.95
CA ASP A 284 24.13 0.63 -11.74
C ASP A 284 22.87 1.19 -11.04
N LEU A 285 21.69 1.11 -11.65
CA LEU A 285 20.45 1.63 -11.06
C LEU A 285 19.64 0.53 -10.37
N ILE A 286 19.23 0.79 -9.14
CA ILE A 286 18.35 -0.09 -8.37
C ILE A 286 16.97 0.57 -8.23
N ASP A 287 15.96 -0.04 -8.84
CA ASP A 287 14.56 0.32 -8.65
C ASP A 287 14.00 -0.27 -7.34
N SER A 288 13.62 0.60 -6.40
CA SER A 288 13.03 0.19 -5.12
C SER A 288 11.63 -0.45 -5.27
N ASP A 289 10.85 -0.10 -6.29
CA ASP A 289 9.57 -0.76 -6.58
C ASP A 289 9.78 -2.19 -7.08
N ALA A 290 10.74 -2.41 -7.97
CA ALA A 290 11.12 -3.75 -8.42
C ALA A 290 11.61 -4.62 -7.23
N CYS A 291 12.41 -4.04 -6.33
CA CYS A 291 12.87 -4.73 -5.13
C CYS A 291 11.72 -5.12 -4.19
N LEU A 292 10.76 -4.21 -3.99
CA LEU A 292 9.55 -4.48 -3.19
C LEU A 292 8.69 -5.56 -3.86
N ALA A 293 8.48 -5.49 -5.17
CA ALA A 293 7.69 -6.47 -5.92
C ALA A 293 8.30 -7.89 -5.80
N ASP A 294 9.62 -8.01 -5.97
CA ASP A 294 10.32 -9.28 -5.79
C ASP A 294 10.20 -9.80 -4.36
N ALA A 295 10.25 -8.92 -3.36
CA ALA A 295 10.07 -9.32 -1.96
C ALA A 295 8.65 -9.84 -1.69
N CYS A 296 7.64 -9.21 -2.27
CA CYS A 296 6.26 -9.66 -2.23
C CYS A 296 6.08 -11.03 -2.88
N ILE A 297 6.65 -11.25 -4.06
CA ILE A 297 6.58 -12.52 -4.77
C ILE A 297 7.31 -13.63 -3.98
N ARG A 298 8.51 -13.36 -3.47
CA ARG A 298 9.25 -14.30 -2.62
C ARG A 298 8.45 -14.68 -1.37
N TRP A 299 7.82 -13.71 -0.71
CA TRP A 299 6.94 -13.98 0.43
C TRP A 299 5.80 -14.92 0.02
N TRP A 300 5.11 -14.63 -1.09
CA TRP A 300 3.99 -15.43 -1.57
C TRP A 300 4.38 -16.88 -1.86
N LEU A 301 5.52 -17.09 -2.53
CA LEU A 301 6.04 -18.41 -2.89
C LEU A 301 6.61 -19.19 -1.69
N SER A 302 6.96 -18.53 -0.59
CA SER A 302 7.53 -19.20 0.59
C SER A 302 6.52 -20.03 1.41
N ALA A 303 5.20 -19.85 1.19
CA ALA A 303 4.17 -20.51 1.99
C ALA A 303 4.03 -22.03 1.66
N PRO A 304 4.10 -22.94 2.65
CA PRO A 304 4.11 -24.41 2.42
C PRO A 304 2.92 -24.96 1.63
N ALA A 305 1.71 -24.46 1.87
CA ALA A 305 0.50 -24.88 1.17
C ALA A 305 0.45 -24.44 -0.31
N ARG A 306 1.29 -23.47 -0.70
CA ARG A 306 1.28 -22.85 -2.04
C ARG A 306 2.34 -23.46 -2.97
N ASN A 307 3.44 -23.95 -2.40
CA ASN A 307 4.45 -24.73 -3.13
C ASN A 307 3.96 -26.10 -3.63
N ALA A 308 2.93 -26.68 -2.99
CA ALA A 308 2.34 -27.94 -3.42
C ALA A 308 1.62 -27.83 -4.77
N ARG A 309 0.97 -26.69 -5.05
CA ARG A 309 0.24 -26.44 -6.30
C ARG A 309 1.17 -26.17 -7.48
N ALA A 310 2.29 -25.46 -7.25
CA ALA A 310 3.33 -25.27 -8.26
C ALA A 310 4.03 -26.59 -8.63
N LYS A 311 4.25 -27.48 -7.65
CA LYS A 311 4.82 -28.82 -7.92
C LYS A 311 3.84 -29.77 -8.61
N SER A 312 2.55 -29.75 -8.27
CA SER A 312 1.57 -30.62 -8.92
C SER A 312 1.40 -30.31 -10.41
N LEU A 313 1.46 -29.03 -10.80
CA LEU A 313 1.42 -28.60 -12.21
C LEU A 313 2.63 -29.14 -13.00
N SER A 314 3.84 -29.05 -12.44
CA SER A 314 5.05 -29.61 -13.09
C SER A 314 5.07 -31.14 -13.21
N THR A 315 4.25 -31.85 -12.42
CA THR A 315 4.18 -33.32 -12.43
C THR A 315 3.10 -33.83 -13.38
N GLU A 316 1.99 -33.10 -13.55
CA GLU A 316 0.92 -33.45 -14.49
C GLU A 316 1.31 -33.21 -15.96
N GLU A 317 2.19 -32.24 -16.25
CA GLU A 317 2.73 -32.04 -17.61
C GLU A 317 3.65 -33.18 -18.07
N LEU A 318 4.30 -33.89 -17.15
CA LEU A 318 5.14 -35.06 -17.48
C LEU A 318 4.35 -36.37 -17.66
N VAL A 319 3.07 -36.40 -17.30
CA VAL A 319 2.21 -37.60 -17.40
C VAL A 319 1.34 -37.59 -18.66
N ASN A 320 1.16 -36.44 -19.32
CA ASN A 320 0.34 -36.31 -20.52
C ASN A 320 1.10 -36.34 -21.87
N GLU A 321 2.41 -36.63 -21.87
CA GLU A 321 3.22 -36.84 -23.09
C GLU A 321 3.64 -38.32 -23.31
N ARG A 322 2.81 -39.30 -22.93
CA ARG A 322 3.05 -40.72 -23.28
C ARG A 322 1.87 -41.38 -23.98
#